data_AF-A0AB34XRC8-F1
#
_entry.id   AF-A0AB34XRC8-F1
#
_cell.length_a   1.000
_cell.length_b   1.000
_cell.length_c   1.000
_cell.angle_alpha   90.00
_cell.angle_beta   90.00
_cell.angle_gamma   90.00
#
_symmetry.space_group_name_H-M   'P 1'
#
loop_
_entity.id
_entity.type
_entity.pdbx_description
1 polymer ?
#
loop_
_entity_poly.entity_id
_entity_poly.type
_entity_poly.pdbx_seq_one_letter_code
_entity_poly.pdbx_strand_id
1 'polypeptide(L)'
;MSVLRGERKPGKKWTARDRAFALALTLYEADLCQGCGQPMSMSSGEHPHDYDIRTTRCMGCSEIEEHRDNSKKPLPGEKTYVVRDE
;
A
#
# COMPACT_ATOMS: atom_id res chain seq x y z
N MET A 1 -2.33 14.61 12.70
CA MET A 1 -2.99 14.93 11.42
C MET A 1 -2.89 13.71 10.52
N SER A 2 -4.00 13.01 10.24
CA SER A 2 -4.04 11.91 9.26
C SER A 2 -4.77 12.46 8.03
N VAL A 3 -4.03 12.75 6.96
CA VAL A 3 -4.53 13.62 5.86
C VAL A 3 -4.59 12.92 4.50
N LEU A 4 -4.35 11.61 4.41
CA LEU A 4 -4.18 10.95 3.10
C LEU A 4 -5.01 9.68 2.86
N ARG A 5 -5.74 9.15 3.84
CA ARG A 5 -6.36 7.84 3.66
C ARG A 5 -7.64 7.82 2.82
N GLY A 6 -8.25 8.97 2.54
CA GLY A 6 -9.56 9.01 1.87
C GLY A 6 -10.64 8.18 2.60
N GLU A 7 -10.44 7.90 3.89
CA GLU A 7 -11.29 6.98 4.65
C GLU A 7 -12.37 7.74 5.44
N ARG A 8 -13.60 7.24 5.36
CA ARG A 8 -14.69 7.71 6.22
C ARG A 8 -14.58 7.07 7.59
N LYS A 9 -14.45 7.89 8.64
CA LYS A 9 -14.58 7.39 10.03
C LYS A 9 -15.96 6.77 10.27
N PRO A 10 -16.06 5.61 10.97
CA PRO A 10 -17.34 5.00 11.33
C PRO A 10 -18.29 6.02 11.98
N GLY A 11 -19.57 5.99 11.58
CA GLY A 11 -20.60 6.91 12.09
C GLY A 11 -20.60 8.34 11.52
N LYS A 12 -19.63 8.74 10.68
CA LYS A 12 -19.62 10.08 10.05
C LYS A 12 -20.10 10.06 8.60
N LYS A 13 -20.59 11.19 8.09
CA LYS A 13 -20.93 11.39 6.67
C LYS A 13 -19.65 11.70 5.88
N TRP A 14 -19.61 11.27 4.62
CA TRP A 14 -18.55 11.66 3.67
C TRP A 14 -18.59 13.18 3.44
N THR A 15 -17.46 13.84 3.67
CA THR A 15 -17.30 15.24 3.25
C THR A 15 -17.05 15.31 1.74
N ALA A 16 -17.17 16.50 1.14
CA ALA A 16 -16.80 16.68 -0.26
C ALA A 16 -15.31 16.38 -0.51
N ARG A 17 -14.46 16.73 0.45
CA ARG A 17 -13.02 16.45 0.42
C ARG A 17 -12.71 14.95 0.41
N ASP A 18 -13.37 14.18 1.29
CA ASP A 18 -13.17 12.72 1.34
C ASP A 18 -13.53 12.07 0.00
N ARG A 19 -14.63 12.50 -0.63
CA ARG A 19 -15.04 12.01 -1.96
C ARG A 19 -14.03 12.36 -3.04
N ALA A 20 -13.52 13.60 -3.04
CA ALA A 20 -12.52 14.03 -4.00
C ALA A 20 -11.24 13.18 -3.90
N PHE A 21 -10.78 12.88 -2.68
CA PHE A 21 -9.64 12.00 -2.47
C PHE A 21 -9.90 10.56 -2.87
N ALA A 22 -11.07 10.01 -2.55
CA ALA A 22 -11.43 8.66 -2.98
C ALA A 22 -11.43 8.53 -4.51
N LEU A 23 -12.00 9.51 -5.22
CA LEU A 23 -11.98 9.54 -6.68
C LEU A 23 -10.55 9.67 -7.23
N ALA A 24 -9.74 10.56 -6.67
CA ALA A 24 -8.35 10.73 -7.07
C ALA A 24 -7.54 9.44 -6.87
N LEU A 25 -7.76 8.73 -5.75
CA LEU A 25 -7.13 7.44 -5.47
C LEU A 25 -7.54 6.39 -6.51
N THR A 26 -8.83 6.27 -6.83
CA THR A 26 -9.30 5.32 -7.86
C THR A 26 -8.69 5.60 -9.23
N LEU A 27 -8.57 6.87 -9.62
CA LEU A 27 -7.93 7.25 -10.88
C LEU A 27 -6.43 6.94 -10.87
N TYR A 28 -5.75 7.18 -9.76
CA TYR A 28 -4.34 6.85 -9.59
C TYR A 28 -4.11 5.34 -9.68
N GLU A 29 -4.90 4.54 -8.95
CA GLU A 29 -4.80 3.07 -8.98
C GLU A 29 -5.09 2.50 -10.38
N ALA A 30 -6.03 3.10 -11.12
CA ALA A 30 -6.32 2.72 -12.50
C ALA A 30 -5.20 3.06 -13.48
N ASP A 31 -4.39 4.09 -13.18
CA ASP A 31 -3.22 4.47 -13.98
C ASP A 31 -2.00 3.58 -13.71
N LEU A 32 -1.99 2.78 -12.64
CA LEU A 32 -0.83 1.94 -12.33
C LEU A 32 -0.67 0.78 -13.32
N CYS A 33 0.56 0.60 -13.81
CA CYS A 33 0.96 -0.59 -14.56
C CYS A 33 0.79 -1.84 -13.68
N GLN A 34 0.04 -2.84 -14.17
CA GLN A 34 -0.22 -4.09 -13.45
C GLN A 34 1.02 -4.98 -13.25
N GLY A 35 2.12 -4.69 -13.97
CA GLY A 35 3.39 -5.41 -13.82
C GLY A 35 4.31 -4.78 -12.77
N CYS A 36 4.66 -3.50 -12.95
CA CYS A 36 5.68 -2.83 -12.14
C CYS A 36 5.14 -1.78 -11.16
N GLY A 37 3.84 -1.45 -11.23
CA GLY A 37 3.21 -0.46 -10.34
C GLY A 37 3.60 1.00 -10.60
N GLN A 38 4.28 1.31 -11.71
CA GLN A 38 4.53 2.70 -12.11
C GLN A 38 3.27 3.33 -12.72
N PRO A 39 2.98 4.62 -12.46
CA PRO A 39 1.91 5.35 -13.15
C PRO A 39 2.18 5.41 -14.65
N MET A 40 1.25 4.89 -15.46
CA MET A 40 1.36 4.84 -16.91
C MET A 40 1.41 6.25 -17.52
N SER A 41 0.70 7.22 -16.92
CA SER A 41 0.76 8.63 -17.29
C SER A 41 2.16 9.24 -17.18
N MET A 42 3.01 8.70 -16.30
CA MET A 42 4.40 9.12 -16.12
C MET A 42 5.39 8.23 -16.88
N SER A 43 4.95 7.04 -17.32
CA SER A 43 5.75 6.05 -18.02
C SER A 43 5.92 6.37 -19.51
N SER A 44 6.29 7.61 -19.84
CA SER A 44 6.35 8.16 -21.21
C SER A 44 7.75 8.18 -21.85
N GLY A 45 8.72 7.51 -21.24
CA GLY A 45 10.10 7.46 -21.76
C GLY A 45 10.16 6.92 -23.19
N GLU A 46 10.72 7.72 -24.11
CA GLU A 46 11.03 7.30 -25.49
C GLU A 46 12.20 6.30 -25.54
N HIS A 47 12.97 6.16 -24.45
CA HIS A 47 14.18 5.36 -24.40
C HIS A 47 14.11 4.21 -23.36
N PRO A 48 14.56 2.99 -23.69
CA PRO A 48 14.50 1.81 -22.79
C PRO A 48 15.29 1.90 -21.48
N HIS A 49 16.08 2.96 -21.25
CA HIS A 49 17.03 3.07 -20.13
C HIS A 49 16.69 4.17 -19.12
N ASP A 50 15.48 4.76 -19.20
CA ASP A 50 15.06 5.83 -18.31
C ASP A 50 14.62 5.34 -16.92
N TYR A 51 14.69 4.03 -16.64
CA TYR A 51 14.20 3.40 -15.41
C TYR A 51 15.25 2.51 -14.75
N ASP A 52 15.49 2.74 -13.46
CA ASP A 52 16.33 1.90 -12.60
C ASP A 52 15.48 0.97 -11.73
N ILE A 53 15.85 -0.31 -11.65
CA ILE A 53 15.23 -1.27 -10.72
C ILE A 53 15.89 -1.13 -9.34
N ARG A 54 15.09 -0.88 -8.31
CA ARG A 54 15.55 -0.87 -6.90
C ARG A 54 14.72 -1.85 -6.08
N THR A 55 15.41 -2.67 -5.29
CA THR A 55 14.77 -3.60 -4.35
C THR A 55 14.86 -3.04 -2.93
N THR A 56 13.73 -3.01 -2.21
CA THR A 56 13.69 -2.62 -0.80
C THR A 56 13.18 -3.79 0.04
N ARG A 57 13.84 -4.02 1.18
CA ARG A 57 13.39 -4.99 2.19
C ARG A 57 12.59 -4.27 3.26
N CYS A 58 11.36 -4.72 3.51
CA CYS A 58 10.55 -4.22 4.62
C CYS A 58 10.86 -5.04 5.88
N MET A 59 11.45 -4.40 6.90
CA MET A 59 11.80 -5.09 8.15
C MET A 59 10.58 -5.70 8.84
N GLY A 60 9.43 -5.00 8.87
CA GLY A 60 8.20 -5.57 9.43
C GLY A 60 7.72 -6.82 8.68
N CYS A 61 7.80 -6.83 7.34
CA CYS A 61 7.47 -8.04 6.58
C CYS A 61 8.45 -9.18 6.88
N SER A 62 9.73 -8.87 7.01
CA SER A 62 10.74 -9.87 7.39
C SER A 62 10.48 -10.46 8.78
N GLU A 63 10.10 -9.66 9.77
CA GLU A 63 9.72 -10.18 11.10
C GLU A 63 8.46 -11.06 11.03
N ILE A 64 7.48 -10.73 10.18
CA ILE A 64 6.29 -11.59 9.95
C ILE A 64 6.70 -12.92 9.34
N GLU A 65 7.56 -12.89 8.34
CA GLU A 65 8.06 -14.09 7.66
C GLU A 65 8.81 -14.97 8.66
N GLU A 66 9.73 -14.40 9.44
CA GLU A 66 10.47 -15.12 10.48
C GLU A 66 9.55 -15.67 11.57
N HIS A 67 8.57 -14.88 12.03
CA HIS A 67 7.59 -15.35 12.99
C HIS A 67 6.74 -16.51 12.43
N ARG A 68 6.37 -16.47 11.15
CA ARG A 68 5.61 -17.56 10.51
C ARG A 68 6.44 -18.84 10.39
N ASP A 69 7.72 -18.71 10.06
CA ASP A 69 8.62 -19.85 9.91
C ASP A 69 8.93 -20.52 11.26
N ASN A 70 9.01 -19.73 12.33
CA ASN A 70 9.36 -20.20 13.68
C ASN A 70 8.16 -20.57 14.57
N SER A 71 6.94 -20.18 14.21
CA SER A 71 5.74 -20.38 15.04
C SER A 71 4.91 -21.61 14.63
N LYS A 72 4.14 -22.13 15.59
CA LYS A 72 3.13 -23.16 15.30
C LYS A 72 2.02 -22.58 14.42
N LYS A 73 1.32 -23.44 13.68
CA LYS A 73 0.13 -23.03 12.90
C LYS A 73 -0.83 -22.23 13.80
N PRO A 74 -1.22 -21.01 13.38
CA PRO A 74 -2.13 -20.17 14.15
C PRO A 74 -3.48 -20.86 14.32
N LEU A 75 -4.16 -20.57 15.43
CA LEU A 75 -5.51 -21.05 15.67
C LEU A 75 -6.51 -20.39 14.69
N PRO A 76 -7.65 -21.03 14.39
CA PRO A 76 -8.70 -20.40 13.59
C PRO A 76 -9.14 -19.06 14.20
N GLY A 77 -8.98 -17.98 13.44
CA GLY A 77 -9.33 -16.61 13.85
C GLY A 77 -8.15 -15.78 14.39
N GLU A 78 -6.98 -16.39 14.63
CA GLU A 78 -5.79 -15.68 15.09
C GLU A 78 -5.15 -14.88 13.94
N LYS A 79 -4.68 -13.65 14.24
CA LYS A 79 -4.08 -12.72 13.28
C LYS A 79 -2.79 -12.13 13.84
N THR A 80 -1.67 -12.40 13.16
CA THR A 80 -0.38 -11.77 13.43
C THR A 80 -0.29 -10.42 12.72
N TYR A 81 0.20 -9.40 13.41
CA TYR A 81 0.48 -8.07 12.86
C TYR A 81 1.73 -7.50 13.51
N VAL A 82 2.42 -6.61 12.79
CA VAL A 82 3.66 -5.97 13.29
C VAL A 82 3.29 -4.68 13.99
N VAL A 83 3.90 -4.47 15.16
CA VAL A 83 3.87 -3.21 15.91
C VAL A 83 5.29 -2.67 15.95
N ARG A 84 5.47 -1.35 15.85
CA ARG A 84 6.77 -0.73 16.09
C ARG A 84 6.89 -0.43 17.57
N ASP A 85 7.96 -0.89 18.19
CA ASP A 85 8.34 -0.43 19.53
C ASP A 85 8.82 1.03 19.40
N GLU A 86 8.24 1.91 20.23
CA GLU A 86 8.54 3.35 20.26
C GLU A 86 9.88 3.66 20.92
#